data_AF-A0A434RP86-F1
#
_entry.id   AF-A0A434RP86-F1
#
_cell.length_a   1.000
_cell.length_b   1.000
_cell.length_c   1.000
_cell.angle_alpha   90.00
_cell.angle_beta   90.00
_cell.angle_gamma   90.00
#
_symmetry.space_group_name_H-M   'P 1'
#
loop_
_entity.id
_entity.type
_entity.pdbx_description
1 polymer ?
#
loop_
_entity_poly.entity_id
_entity_poly.type
_entity_poly.pdbx_seq_one_letter_code
_entity_poly.pdbx_strand_id
1 'polypeptide(L)' 'MISDTLLRAARRRFFAGATAFVVGIVAVPSFVTPTIASDAPPSVADLAERLLGAVVNISTSQTVKGTEGPGA' A
#
# COMPACT_ATOMS: atom_id res chain seq x y z
N MET A 1 20.81 -7.46 58.39
CA MET A 1 20.65 -6.01 58.69
C MET A 1 21.31 -5.11 57.63
N ILE A 2 22.62 -5.21 57.35
CA ILE A 2 23.28 -4.42 56.27
C ILE A 2 22.87 -4.89 54.86
N SER A 3 22.67 -6.19 54.67
CA SER A 3 22.21 -6.79 53.41
C SER A 3 20.78 -6.37 53.02
N ASP A 4 19.86 -6.26 53.99
CA ASP A 4 18.46 -5.89 53.75
C ASP A 4 18.30 -4.41 53.36
N THR A 5 19.15 -3.54 53.91
CA THR A 5 19.16 -2.11 53.60
C THR A 5 19.76 -1.85 52.22
N LEU A 6 20.81 -2.58 51.85
CA LEU A 6 21.37 -2.56 50.49
C LEU A 6 20.39 -3.08 49.45
N LEU A 7 19.67 -4.17 49.74
CA LEU A 7 18.67 -4.74 48.83
C LEU A 7 17.48 -3.78 48.61
N ARG A 8 17.03 -3.11 49.68
CA ARG A 8 15.97 -2.08 49.60
C ARG A 8 16.43 -0.86 48.79
N ALA A 9 17.66 -0.41 48.97
CA ALA A 9 18.24 0.70 48.20
C ALA A 9 18.38 0.35 46.71
N ALA A 10 18.85 -0.87 46.40
CA ALA A 10 18.95 -1.37 45.03
C ALA A 10 17.58 -1.45 44.35
N ARG A 11 16.57 -2.01 45.04
CA ARG A 11 15.19 -2.07 44.53
C ARG A 11 14.62 -0.68 44.25
N ARG A 12 14.85 0.27 45.16
CA ARG A 12 14.37 1.65 45.01
C ARG A 12 15.01 2.35 43.81
N ARG A 13 16.30 2.14 43.56
CA ARG A 13 16.99 2.67 42.36
C ARG A 13 16.48 2.00 41.08
N PHE A 14 16.21 0.70 41.11
CA PHE A 14 15.63 -0.01 39.97
C PHE A 14 14.23 0.52 39.63
N PHE A 15 13.35 0.69 40.62
CA PHE A 15 12.01 1.24 40.41
C PHE A 15 12.04 2.70 39.94
N ALA A 16 12.96 3.52 40.45
CA ALA A 16 13.16 4.90 39.98
C ALA A 16 13.66 4.94 38.53
N GLY A 17 14.58 4.06 38.15
CA GLY A 17 15.04 3.94 36.77
C GLY A 17 13.93 3.45 35.82
N ALA A 18 13.14 2.46 36.24
CA ALA A 18 12.04 1.92 35.45
C ALA A 18 10.94 2.97 35.20
N THR A 19 10.60 3.77 36.21
CA THR A 19 9.59 4.83 36.07
C THR A 19 10.07 5.96 35.16
N ALA A 20 11.32 6.39 35.28
CA ALA A 20 11.91 7.38 34.37
C ALA A 20 11.95 6.89 32.92
N PHE A 21 12.22 5.60 32.70
CA PHE A 21 12.22 4.99 31.36
C PHE A 21 10.82 4.95 30.74
N VAL A 22 9.80 4.56 31.51
CA VAL A 22 8.40 4.55 31.05
C VAL A 22 7.92 5.96 30.69
N VAL A 23 8.22 6.96 31.53
CA VAL A 23 7.90 8.36 31.24
C VAL A 23 8.65 8.84 30.00
N GLY A 24 9.91 8.42 29.84
CA GLY A 24 10.72 8.73 28.66
C GLY A 24 10.09 8.22 27.36
N ILE A 25 9.53 7.01 27.34
CA ILE A 25 8.85 6.45 26.16
C ILE A 25 7.57 7.21 25.83
N VAL A 26 6.76 7.54 26.84
CA VAL A 26 5.46 8.23 26.63
C VAL A 26 5.65 9.69 26.22
N ALA A 27 6.73 10.34 26.67
CA ALA A 27 7.01 11.73 26.38
C ALA A 27 7.72 11.98 25.03
N VAL A 28 8.06 10.94 24.26
CA VAL A 28 8.66 11.13 22.93
C VAL A 28 7.57 11.59 21.96
N PRO A 29 7.67 12.81 21.39
CA PRO A 29 6.76 13.22 20.33
C PRO A 29 6.92 12.27 19.14
N SER A 30 5.80 11.67 18.73
CA SER A 30 5.76 10.78 17.56
C SER A 30 5.85 11.62 16.29
N PHE A 31 7.03 11.72 15.70
CA PHE A 31 7.24 12.34 14.39
C PHE A 31 6.85 11.38 13.26
N VAL A 32 5.55 11.10 13.15
CA VAL A 32 5.01 10.36 12.00
C VAL A 32 4.62 11.39 10.95
N THR A 33 5.35 11.43 9.84
CA THR A 33 4.94 12.23 8.68
C THR A 33 3.62 11.65 8.15
N PRO A 34 2.53 12.45 8.05
CA PRO A 34 1.30 11.96 7.45
C PRO A 34 1.59 11.57 6.00
N THR A 35 1.30 10.32 5.66
CA THR A 35 1.34 9.89 4.27
C THR A 35 0.14 10.52 3.57
N ILE A 36 0.40 11.46 2.66
CA ILE A 36 -0.61 12.03 1.79
C ILE A 36 -0.71 11.07 0.61
N ALA A 37 -1.88 10.49 0.39
CA ALA A 37 -2.11 9.69 -0.80
C ALA A 37 -1.84 10.58 -2.03
N SER A 38 -0.94 10.14 -2.90
CA SER A 38 -0.71 10.82 -4.17
C SER A 38 -2.01 10.91 -4.95
N ASP A 39 -2.20 12.01 -5.67
CA ASP A 39 -3.37 12.20 -6.50
C ASP A 39 -3.50 11.04 -7.50
N ALA A 40 -4.70 10.53 -7.68
CA ALA A 40 -4.93 9.41 -8.59
C ALA A 40 -4.57 9.85 -10.03
N PRO A 41 -4.11 8.91 -10.89
CA PRO A 41 -3.90 9.25 -12.29
C PRO A 41 -5.20 9.80 -12.90
N PRO A 42 -5.11 10.76 -13.83
CA PRO A 42 -6.28 11.34 -14.47
C PRO A 42 -7.09 10.24 -15.17
N SER A 43 -8.41 10.29 -14.99
CA SER A 43 -9.32 9.28 -15.51
C SER A 43 -9.43 9.34 -17.04
N VAL A 44 -9.60 8.18 -17.67
CA VAL A 44 -9.94 8.07 -19.09
C VAL A 44 -11.46 8.03 -19.34
N ALA A 45 -12.27 8.15 -18.29
CA ALA A 45 -13.74 8.01 -18.36
C ALA A 45 -14.35 8.94 -19.42
N ASP A 46 -13.97 10.22 -19.44
CA ASP A 46 -14.52 11.21 -20.36
C ASP A 46 -14.14 10.91 -21.82
N LEU A 47 -12.93 10.38 -22.04
CA LEU A 47 -12.48 9.97 -23.37
C LEU A 47 -13.20 8.69 -23.82
N ALA A 48 -13.33 7.72 -22.91
CA ALA A 48 -14.03 6.48 -23.16
C ALA A 48 -15.49 6.76 -23.50
N GLU A 49 -16.20 7.59 -22.74
CA GLU A 49 -17.59 7.95 -23.00
C GLU A 49 -17.80 8.52 -24.41
N ARG A 50 -16.89 9.38 -24.87
CA ARG A 50 -16.94 9.96 -26.23
C ARG A 50 -16.66 8.95 -27.33
N LEU A 51 -15.89 7.90 -27.05
CA LEU A 51 -15.44 6.92 -28.05
C LEU A 51 -16.20 5.59 -28.01
N LEU A 52 -16.93 5.30 -26.93
CA LEU A 52 -17.67 4.05 -26.75
C LEU A 52 -18.66 3.77 -27.89
N GLY A 53 -19.36 4.80 -28.37
CA GLY A 53 -20.31 4.66 -29.49
C GLY A 53 -19.66 4.63 -30.88
N ALA A 54 -18.38 4.97 -30.99
CA ALA A 54 -17.67 5.04 -32.27
C ALA A 54 -17.03 3.70 -32.68
N VAL A 55 -16.93 2.74 -31.75
CA VAL A 55 -16.27 1.45 -32.00
C VAL A 55 -17.31 0.40 -32.40
N VAL A 56 -17.20 -0.09 -33.64
CA VAL A 56 -18.01 -1.21 -34.14
C VAL A 56 -17.16 -2.46 -34.30
N ASN A 57 -17.73 -3.61 -33.93
CA ASN A 57 -17.07 -4.88 -34.18
C ASN A 57 -17.33 -5.31 -35.64
N ILE A 58 -16.27 -5.49 -36.42
CA ILE A 58 -16.35 -5.96 -37.80
C ILE A 58 -15.76 -7.36 -37.86
N SER A 59 -16.56 -8.32 -38.33
CA SER A 59 -16.12 -9.70 -38.55
C SER A 59 -16.54 -10.13 -39.94
N THR A 60 -15.58 -10.48 -40.77
CA THR A 60 -15.81 -11.03 -42.12
C THR A 60 -15.10 -12.37 -42.23
N SER A 61 -15.78 -13.39 -42.74
CA SER A 61 -15.20 -14.69 -43.05
C SER A 61 -15.34 -14.94 -44.54
N GLN A 62 -14.23 -15.23 -45.22
CA GLN A 62 -14.25 -15.71 -46.59
C GLN A 62 -13.92 -17.20 -46.60
N THR A 63 -14.79 -18.00 -47.20
CA THR A 63 -14.51 -19.41 -47.48
C THR A 63 -14.20 -19.54 -48.97
N VAL A 64 -12.94 -19.83 -49.31
CA VAL A 64 -12.52 -20.10 -50.68
C VAL A 64 -12.79 -21.57 -50.97
N LYS A 65 -13.72 -21.86 -51.90
CA LYS A 65 -13.76 -23.19 -52.53
C LYS A 65 -12.60 -23.25 -53.51
N GLY A 66 -11.67 -24.18 -53.31
CA GLY A 66 -10.57 -24.40 -54.22
C GLY A 66 -11.11 -24.62 -55.63
N THR A 67 -10.77 -23.72 -56.54
CA THR A 67 -11.04 -23.92 -57.96
C THR A 67 -10.02 -24.93 -58.46
N GLU A 68 -10.49 -26.06 -58.96
CA GLU A 68 -9.92 -26.59 -60.20
C GLU A 68 -9.91 -25.42 -61.20
N GLY A 69 -8.72 -24.89 -61.47
CA GLY A 69 -8.55 -23.77 -62.39
C GLY A 69 -8.86 -24.20 -63.83
N PRO A 70 -8.96 -23.25 -64.78
CA PRO A 70 -8.99 -23.56 -66.21
C PRO A 70 -7.67 -24.25 -66.60
N GLY A 71 -7.63 -25.57 -66.49
CA GLY A 71 -6.41 -26.39 -66.63
C GLY A 71 -6.34 -27.67 -65.78
N ALA A 72 -7.38 -28.03 -65.01
CA ALA A 72 -7.55 -29.40 -64.47
C ALA A 72 -8.34 -30.28 -65.45
#